data_AF-A0A6J4E824-F1
#
_entry.id   AF-A0A6J4E824-F1
#
_cell.length_a   1.000
_cell.length_b   1.000
_cell.length_c   1.000
_cell.angle_alpha   90.00
_cell.angle_beta   90.00
_cell.angle_gamma   90.00
#
_symmetry.space_group_name_H-M   'P 1'
#
loop_
_entity.id
_entity.type
_entity.pdbx_description
1 polymer ?
#
loop_
_entity_poly.entity_id
_entity_poly.type
_entity_poly.pdbx_seq_one_letter_code
_entity_poly.pdbx_strand_id
1 'polypeptide(L)'
;MPMESELASAAWLYLGGEGVEPCCLAWDQDVTPLWCLLLAGAQVVPAITPAQVDVQTPRQGLRLPLAEAQDHWAQFEAYVRRHPQHHRVPTLGLCLDAVAAFLDRAAARTGVPVESLWLQGDLDAVSGPFDANTDSRIGFWKWNADTRLQALQDGTVDLHDVTLVLDYEDLDEWVRAFGLETLDHPWFRALGSIEDFSGLRVPFDGWEESVDARLPADEPDGSDIEPETGEGPEPELEPELEAPVLQPVSPDEWERRHRAGDPAAALALSRLAHEPAQAMRWARRACGLEGEAAPTAAAWLRLAQLAFERSGSPDDLQQARGWVERARALDHELDEVHALLLLQARLWLDAEAGPVDGARAFAALERLLLLSVRNQAEHTEGLHLLGICRRDGLGCPADAEAARVLWRSAAADGHGPATRALVELLAAQAEAEEDAEAAERLWLEALNHAEVYLECFADRGDLLVIAFMHAFCGELALRTDPVDWEEAEAHLLRAAEAGHAEAMGLLAVEVYRNRHSPLRDLRRALHWAWRYGVASGVLKSADAGWQRWVFALFWLLRG
;
A
#
# COMPACT_ATOMS: atom_id res chain seq x y z
N MET A 1 -1.22 19.07 12.50
CA MET A 1 -1.07 18.23 13.70
C MET A 1 -2.07 17.10 13.54
N PRO A 2 -1.67 15.93 13.02
CA PRO A 2 -2.52 14.75 13.06
C PRO A 2 -2.80 14.41 14.53
N MET A 3 -4.03 14.00 14.83
CA MET A 3 -4.43 13.52 16.14
C MET A 3 -3.61 12.28 16.50
N GLU A 4 -2.92 12.29 17.64
CA GLU A 4 -2.13 11.17 18.17
C GLU A 4 -2.95 9.95 18.62
N SER A 5 -4.26 9.89 18.33
CA SER A 5 -5.17 8.83 18.81
C SER A 5 -5.48 7.73 17.79
N GLU A 6 -4.67 7.54 16.75
CA GLU A 6 -4.88 6.51 15.72
C GLU A 6 -3.63 5.64 15.46
N LEU A 7 -2.67 5.60 16.39
CA LEU A 7 -1.48 4.79 16.20
C LEU A 7 -1.77 3.35 16.63
N ALA A 8 -1.71 2.41 15.68
CA ALA A 8 -1.52 0.99 15.97
C ALA A 8 -0.41 0.81 17.03
N SER A 9 -0.47 -0.24 17.84
CA SER A 9 0.63 -0.49 18.79
C SER A 9 1.93 -0.57 18.02
N ALA A 10 2.77 0.46 18.15
CA ALA A 10 4.02 0.55 17.40
C ALA A 10 4.97 -0.60 17.75
N ALA A 11 4.89 -1.17 18.95
CA ALA A 11 5.64 -2.37 19.29
C ALA A 11 5.07 -3.62 18.60
N TRP A 12 5.89 -4.26 17.77
CA TRP A 12 5.48 -5.47 17.05
C TRP A 12 6.53 -6.60 17.05
N LEU A 13 7.81 -6.32 17.30
CA LEU A 13 8.86 -7.36 17.34
C LEU A 13 9.39 -7.55 18.77
N TYR A 14 9.41 -8.81 19.22
CA TYR A 14 9.78 -9.16 20.58
C TYR A 14 10.80 -10.29 20.64
N LEU A 15 11.68 -10.20 21.61
CA LEU A 15 12.55 -11.27 22.04
C LEU A 15 12.10 -11.74 23.42
N GLY A 16 11.95 -13.05 23.60
CA GLY A 16 11.61 -13.62 24.89
C GLY A 16 12.13 -15.05 25.03
N GLY A 17 11.76 -15.71 26.11
CA GLY A 17 12.20 -17.07 26.43
C GLY A 17 11.41 -17.64 27.58
N GLU A 18 11.60 -18.92 27.90
CA GLU A 18 10.97 -19.51 29.08
C GLU A 18 11.49 -18.84 30.35
N GLY A 19 10.62 -18.17 31.10
CA GLY A 19 11.00 -17.43 32.32
C GLY A 19 11.70 -16.09 32.06
N VAL A 20 11.76 -15.63 30.80
CA VAL A 20 12.29 -14.31 30.42
C VAL A 20 11.12 -13.40 30.05
N GLU A 21 11.06 -12.22 30.67
CA GLU A 21 10.07 -11.21 30.31
C GLU A 21 10.33 -10.73 28.86
N PRO A 22 9.34 -10.77 27.95
CA PRO A 22 9.54 -10.35 26.58
C PRO A 22 10.02 -8.91 26.47
N CYS A 23 11.14 -8.67 25.78
CA CYS A 23 11.62 -7.34 25.48
C CYS A 23 11.25 -6.95 24.04
N CYS A 24 10.76 -5.73 23.87
CA CYS A 24 10.46 -5.18 22.55
C CYS A 24 11.76 -4.77 21.86
N LEU A 25 11.94 -5.19 20.61
CA LEU A 25 13.12 -4.90 19.80
C LEU A 25 12.87 -3.85 18.73
N ALA A 26 11.64 -3.77 18.19
CA ALA A 26 11.29 -2.85 17.12
C ALA A 26 9.93 -2.19 17.35
N TRP A 27 9.87 -0.90 17.00
CA TRP A 27 8.70 -0.04 17.13
C TRP A 27 8.40 0.62 15.77
N ASP A 28 7.30 0.25 15.11
CA ASP A 28 6.81 0.89 13.89
C ASP A 28 5.33 0.62 13.64
N GLN A 29 4.70 1.45 12.82
CA GLN A 29 3.33 1.26 12.30
C GLN A 29 3.29 0.36 11.07
N ASP A 30 4.46 0.08 10.47
CA ASP A 30 4.61 -0.74 9.27
C ASP A 30 5.57 -1.93 9.52
N VAL A 31 5.32 -3.07 8.88
CA VAL A 31 6.26 -4.21 8.86
C VAL A 31 7.19 -4.04 7.68
N THR A 32 8.49 -4.01 7.93
CA THR A 32 9.43 -4.03 6.80
C THR A 32 9.65 -5.46 6.28
N PRO A 33 9.72 -5.64 4.95
CA PRO A 33 9.82 -6.95 4.28
C PRO A 33 10.95 -7.85 4.78
N LEU A 34 12.03 -7.24 5.27
CA LEU A 34 13.21 -7.98 5.67
C LEU A 34 13.03 -8.71 7.02
N TRP A 35 12.24 -8.18 7.95
CA TRP A 35 11.95 -8.93 9.18
C TRP A 35 11.06 -10.13 8.94
N CYS A 36 10.25 -10.13 7.88
CA CYS A 36 9.57 -11.34 7.44
C CYS A 36 10.58 -12.46 7.11
N LEU A 37 11.77 -12.13 6.57
CA LEU A 37 12.80 -13.14 6.29
C LEU A 37 13.27 -13.85 7.56
N LEU A 38 13.41 -13.13 8.68
CA LEU A 38 13.79 -13.74 9.96
C LEU A 38 12.72 -14.70 10.48
N LEU A 39 11.45 -14.36 10.26
CA LEU A 39 10.30 -15.12 10.76
C LEU A 39 9.88 -16.27 9.83
N ALA A 40 10.67 -16.59 8.81
CA ALA A 40 10.43 -17.75 7.96
C ALA A 40 10.45 -19.04 8.79
N GLY A 41 9.59 -20.00 8.45
CA GLY A 41 9.39 -21.23 9.20
C GLY A 41 8.64 -21.06 10.53
N ALA A 42 8.29 -19.83 10.93
CA ALA A 42 7.66 -19.58 12.22
C ALA A 42 6.29 -20.24 12.37
N GLN A 43 5.95 -20.54 13.62
CA GLN A 43 4.66 -21.04 14.04
C GLN A 43 3.73 -19.89 14.39
N VAL A 44 2.44 -20.05 14.08
CA VAL A 44 1.40 -19.12 14.51
C VAL A 44 1.14 -19.31 16.00
N VAL A 45 1.30 -18.24 16.77
CA VAL A 45 1.09 -18.21 18.22
C VAL A 45 0.18 -17.04 18.60
N PRO A 46 -0.37 -16.98 19.83
CA PRO A 46 -1.03 -15.78 20.32
C PRO A 46 -0.06 -14.60 20.38
N ALA A 47 -0.54 -13.43 19.96
CA ALA A 47 0.21 -12.19 20.10
C ALA A 47 0.40 -11.81 21.58
N ILE A 48 1.48 -11.08 21.86
CA ILE A 48 1.89 -10.60 23.19
C ILE A 48 1.90 -9.07 23.29
N THR A 49 1.79 -8.36 22.17
CA THR A 49 1.62 -6.90 22.15
C THR A 49 0.41 -6.48 23.01
N PRO A 50 0.60 -5.62 24.02
CA PRO A 50 -0.49 -5.18 24.88
C PRO A 50 -1.46 -4.24 24.15
N ALA A 51 -2.71 -4.23 24.61
CA ALA A 51 -3.73 -3.30 24.11
C ALA A 51 -3.39 -1.87 24.52
N GLN A 52 -3.43 -0.92 23.58
CA GLN A 52 -3.47 0.51 23.89
C GLN A 52 -4.92 1.01 23.83
N VAL A 53 -5.20 2.13 24.51
CA VAL A 53 -6.56 2.70 24.60
C VAL A 53 -7.04 3.03 23.18
N ASP A 54 -8.24 2.56 22.84
CA ASP A 54 -8.90 2.73 21.53
C ASP A 54 -8.22 2.06 20.31
N VAL A 55 -7.29 1.12 20.54
CA VAL A 55 -6.59 0.33 19.50
C VAL A 55 -6.79 -1.17 19.75
N GLN A 56 -7.14 -1.96 18.72
CA GLN A 56 -7.24 -3.42 18.86
C GLN A 56 -5.86 -4.09 18.92
N THR A 57 -5.72 -5.07 19.82
CA THR A 57 -4.55 -5.93 19.91
C THR A 57 -4.43 -6.88 18.72
N PRO A 58 -3.22 -7.11 18.18
CA PRO A 58 -2.99 -8.27 17.33
C PRO A 58 -3.50 -9.55 18.03
N ARG A 59 -4.07 -10.48 17.27
CA ARG A 59 -4.57 -11.75 17.82
C ARG A 59 -3.51 -12.84 17.73
N GLN A 60 -2.77 -12.81 16.62
CA GLN A 60 -1.78 -13.82 16.29
C GLN A 60 -0.44 -13.15 15.99
N GLY A 61 0.63 -13.89 16.28
CA GLY A 61 2.00 -13.56 15.97
C GLY A 61 2.71 -14.75 15.35
N LEU A 62 3.85 -14.50 14.72
CA LEU A 62 4.76 -15.52 14.21
C LEU A 62 5.92 -15.66 15.16
N ARG A 63 6.12 -16.86 15.71
CA ARG A 63 7.23 -17.17 16.63
C ARG A 63 8.10 -18.30 16.11
N LEU A 64 9.41 -18.12 16.24
CA LEU A 64 10.44 -19.14 16.00
C LEU A 64 11.59 -19.04 17.02
N PRO A 65 12.42 -20.08 17.16
CA PRO A 65 13.64 -20.02 17.98
C PRO A 65 14.58 -18.91 17.49
N LEU A 66 15.20 -18.17 18.42
CA LEU A 66 16.11 -17.08 18.06
C LEU A 66 17.28 -17.57 17.19
N ALA A 67 17.82 -18.75 17.50
CA ALA A 67 18.91 -19.35 16.73
C ALA A 67 18.54 -19.55 15.24
N GLU A 68 17.32 -19.99 14.95
CA GLU A 68 16.85 -20.16 13.56
C GLU A 68 16.73 -18.80 12.86
N ALA A 69 16.21 -17.79 13.56
CA ALA A 69 16.13 -16.43 13.03
C ALA A 69 17.54 -15.89 12.69
N GLN A 70 18.51 -16.06 13.60
CA GLN A 70 19.89 -15.66 13.38
C GLN A 70 20.53 -16.41 12.19
N ASP A 71 20.21 -17.70 12.02
CA ASP A 71 20.67 -18.49 10.87
C ASP A 71 20.06 -17.98 9.55
N HIS A 72 18.78 -17.56 9.53
CA HIS A 72 18.17 -16.91 8.36
C HIS A 72 18.88 -15.60 8.03
N TRP A 73 19.18 -14.78 9.03
CA TRP A 73 19.93 -13.53 8.85
C TRP A 73 21.33 -13.78 8.28
N ALA A 74 22.06 -14.75 8.83
CA ALA A 74 23.40 -15.10 8.39
C ALA A 74 23.42 -15.61 6.95
N GLN A 75 22.41 -16.38 6.53
CA GLN A 75 22.24 -16.79 5.13
C GLN A 75 22.08 -15.58 4.21
N PHE A 76 21.24 -14.62 4.59
CA PHE A 76 21.00 -13.40 3.82
C PHE A 76 22.24 -12.52 3.73
N GLU A 77 22.91 -12.27 4.85
CA GLU A 77 24.15 -11.52 4.90
C GLU A 77 25.22 -12.16 4.00
N ALA A 78 25.38 -13.48 4.11
CA ALA A 78 26.34 -14.21 3.29
C ALA A 78 25.94 -14.21 1.79
N TYR A 79 24.64 -14.16 1.47
CA TYR A 79 24.18 -13.95 0.10
C TYR A 79 24.60 -12.57 -0.40
N VAL A 80 24.25 -11.49 0.31
CA VAL A 80 24.60 -10.11 -0.07
C VAL A 80 26.11 -9.97 -0.28
N ARG A 81 26.93 -10.56 0.60
CA ARG A 81 28.40 -10.50 0.50
C ARG A 81 28.98 -11.25 -0.71
N ARG A 82 28.27 -12.23 -1.28
CA ARG A 82 28.70 -13.01 -2.47
C ARG A 82 28.30 -12.38 -3.80
N HIS A 83 27.52 -11.30 -3.79
CA HIS A 83 26.97 -10.64 -4.98
C HIS A 83 27.60 -9.24 -5.17
N PRO A 84 28.83 -9.16 -5.73
CA PRO A 84 29.62 -7.92 -5.79
C PRO A 84 29.09 -6.86 -6.76
N GLN A 85 28.04 -7.16 -7.54
CA GLN A 85 27.36 -6.19 -8.40
C GLN A 85 26.71 -5.03 -7.64
N HIS A 86 26.50 -5.17 -6.33
CA HIS A 86 26.09 -4.09 -5.45
C HIS A 86 27.37 -3.34 -5.01
N HIS A 87 27.71 -2.20 -5.62
CA HIS A 87 29.02 -1.54 -5.47
C HIS A 87 29.37 -1.11 -4.02
N ARG A 88 28.44 -1.27 -3.06
CA ARG A 88 28.55 -0.90 -1.65
C ARG A 88 28.44 -2.05 -0.64
N VAL A 89 28.61 -3.32 -1.06
CA VAL A 89 28.63 -4.51 -0.15
C VAL A 89 29.42 -4.28 1.16
N PRO A 90 30.60 -3.63 1.18
CA PRO A 90 31.33 -3.42 2.44
C PRO A 90 30.58 -2.53 3.44
N THR A 91 29.89 -1.48 2.98
CA THR A 91 29.17 -0.54 3.84
C THR A 91 27.80 -1.05 4.22
N LEU A 92 27.08 -1.69 3.29
CA LEU A 92 25.86 -2.44 3.61
C LEU A 92 26.13 -3.57 4.62
N GLY A 93 27.31 -4.19 4.50
CA GLY A 93 27.82 -5.15 5.48
C GLY A 93 27.84 -4.58 6.90
N LEU A 94 28.18 -3.31 7.10
CA LEU A 94 28.18 -2.70 8.44
C LEU A 94 26.78 -2.60 9.04
N CYS A 95 25.74 -2.32 8.25
CA CYS A 95 24.35 -2.32 8.71
C CYS A 95 23.88 -3.73 9.07
N LEU A 96 24.22 -4.72 8.23
CA LEU A 96 23.90 -6.14 8.47
C LEU A 96 24.61 -6.66 9.74
N ASP A 97 25.88 -6.33 9.90
CA ASP A 97 26.70 -6.63 11.09
C ASP A 97 26.10 -5.96 12.34
N ALA A 98 25.61 -4.73 12.22
CA ALA A 98 24.98 -4.00 13.31
C ALA A 98 23.70 -4.68 13.81
N VAL A 99 22.83 -5.15 12.90
CA VAL A 99 21.61 -5.88 13.27
C VAL A 99 21.94 -7.22 13.94
N ALA A 100 22.88 -7.98 13.38
CA ALA A 100 23.33 -9.24 13.99
C ALA A 100 23.85 -9.02 15.42
N ALA A 101 24.73 -8.03 15.61
CA ALA A 101 25.26 -7.68 16.91
C ALA A 101 24.20 -7.09 17.86
N PHE A 102 23.18 -6.40 17.34
CA PHE A 102 22.05 -5.93 18.14
C PHE A 102 21.25 -7.11 18.73
N LEU A 103 20.93 -8.11 17.90
CA LEU A 103 20.24 -9.33 18.34
C LEU A 103 21.08 -10.11 19.36
N ASP A 104 22.38 -10.28 19.11
CA ASP A 104 23.29 -10.96 20.06
C ASP A 104 23.35 -10.25 21.42
N ARG A 105 23.42 -8.91 21.42
CA ARG A 105 23.42 -8.11 22.65
C ARG A 105 22.08 -8.19 23.37
N ALA A 106 20.97 -8.15 22.64
CA ALA A 106 19.64 -8.32 23.22
C ALA A 106 19.50 -9.69 23.89
N ALA A 107 19.94 -10.76 23.23
CA ALA A 107 19.99 -12.11 23.79
C ALA A 107 20.88 -12.18 25.03
N ALA A 108 22.10 -11.63 24.98
CA ALA A 108 23.03 -11.64 26.10
C ALA A 108 22.48 -10.93 27.35
N ARG A 109 21.70 -9.85 27.18
CA ARG A 109 21.05 -9.11 28.29
C ARG A 109 20.01 -9.93 29.05
N THR A 110 19.41 -10.94 28.41
CA THR A 110 18.46 -11.84 29.09
C THR A 110 19.14 -12.73 30.14
N GLY A 111 20.44 -12.98 29.99
CA GLY A 111 21.21 -13.87 30.86
C GLY A 111 20.90 -15.36 30.65
N VAL A 112 20.14 -15.72 29.60
CA VAL A 112 19.72 -17.09 29.30
C VAL A 112 20.32 -17.53 27.95
N PRO A 113 20.67 -18.82 27.75
CA PRO A 113 21.22 -19.28 26.47
C PRO A 113 20.29 -19.03 25.26
N VAL A 114 20.87 -18.68 24.12
CA VAL A 114 20.17 -18.35 22.86
C VAL A 114 19.19 -19.44 22.43
N GLU A 115 19.52 -20.71 22.70
CA GLU A 115 18.71 -21.88 22.33
C GLU A 115 17.38 -21.96 23.09
N SER A 116 17.25 -21.20 24.17
CA SER A 116 16.01 -21.09 24.96
C SER A 116 15.20 -19.82 24.67
N LEU A 117 15.73 -18.97 23.78
CA LEU A 117 15.10 -17.72 23.37
C LEU A 117 14.32 -17.91 22.06
N TRP A 118 13.29 -17.09 21.89
CA TRP A 118 12.47 -17.02 20.69
C TRP A 118 12.34 -15.57 20.24
N LEU A 119 12.15 -15.40 18.93
CA LEU A 119 11.76 -14.14 18.31
C LEU A 119 10.28 -14.25 17.93
N GLN A 120 9.49 -13.21 18.22
CA GLN A 120 8.09 -13.14 17.83
C GLN A 120 7.76 -11.82 17.16
N GLY A 121 7.16 -11.88 15.98
CA GLY A 121 6.55 -10.74 15.30
C GLY A 121 5.03 -10.79 15.39
N ASP A 122 4.41 -9.79 16.02
CA ASP A 122 2.96 -9.62 16.11
C ASP A 122 2.43 -8.82 14.93
N LEU A 123 2.67 -9.36 13.73
CA LEU A 123 2.50 -8.69 12.44
C LEU A 123 1.05 -8.33 12.08
N ASP A 124 0.08 -8.88 12.81
CA ASP A 124 -1.31 -8.43 12.75
C ASP A 124 -1.48 -6.98 13.25
N ALA A 125 -0.56 -6.44 14.06
CA ALA A 125 -0.68 -5.10 14.65
C ALA A 125 -0.55 -3.97 13.62
N VAL A 126 0.04 -4.24 12.47
CA VAL A 126 0.70 -3.26 11.59
C VAL A 126 0.07 -3.26 10.18
N SER A 127 -1.19 -3.70 10.08
CA SER A 127 -1.90 -3.98 8.82
C SER A 127 -3.21 -3.18 8.61
N GLY A 128 -3.40 -2.06 9.32
CA GLY A 128 -4.55 -1.15 9.21
C GLY A 128 -5.70 -1.44 10.20
N PRO A 129 -6.77 -0.62 10.25
CA PRO A 129 -7.73 -0.65 11.35
C PRO A 129 -8.59 -1.91 11.30
N PHE A 130 -8.58 -2.67 12.40
CA PHE A 130 -9.42 -3.86 12.57
C PHE A 130 -10.64 -3.51 13.41
N ASP A 131 -11.83 -3.82 12.87
CA ASP A 131 -12.99 -4.05 13.72
C ASP A 131 -12.89 -5.46 14.33
N ALA A 132 -13.66 -5.75 15.38
CA ALA A 132 -13.54 -7.01 16.10
C ALA A 132 -14.01 -8.24 15.27
N ASN A 133 -14.48 -8.03 14.04
CA ASN A 133 -15.04 -9.05 13.18
C ASN A 133 -14.11 -9.43 12.01
N THR A 134 -12.95 -8.79 11.88
CA THR A 134 -11.99 -9.07 10.80
C THR A 134 -11.09 -10.25 11.16
N ASP A 135 -10.84 -11.15 10.20
CA ASP A 135 -9.95 -12.31 10.35
C ASP A 135 -8.47 -11.90 10.35
N SER A 136 -7.62 -12.70 11.00
CA SER A 136 -6.17 -12.47 11.11
C SER A 136 -5.47 -12.65 9.75
N ARG A 137 -4.48 -11.79 9.44
CA ARG A 137 -3.67 -11.89 8.21
C ARG A 137 -2.38 -12.67 8.41
N ILE A 138 -2.23 -13.38 9.53
CA ILE A 138 -0.99 -14.07 9.88
C ILE A 138 -0.55 -15.11 8.84
N GLY A 139 -1.51 -15.69 8.10
CA GLY A 139 -1.25 -16.63 7.01
C GLY A 139 -0.48 -15.98 5.84
N PHE A 140 -0.87 -14.77 5.44
CA PHE A 140 -0.16 -13.98 4.44
C PHE A 140 1.26 -13.68 4.88
N TRP A 141 1.43 -13.20 6.12
CA TRP A 141 2.74 -12.87 6.66
C TRP A 141 3.67 -14.09 6.73
N LYS A 142 3.12 -15.26 7.10
CA LYS A 142 3.86 -16.51 7.09
C LYS A 142 4.29 -16.91 5.68
N TRP A 143 3.37 -16.91 4.73
CA TRP A 143 3.67 -17.25 3.34
C TRP A 143 4.73 -16.31 2.74
N ASN A 144 4.62 -15.02 3.05
CA ASN A 144 5.54 -13.99 2.58
C ASN A 144 6.96 -14.17 3.16
N ALA A 145 7.05 -14.52 4.45
CA ALA A 145 8.30 -14.90 5.11
C ALA A 145 8.94 -16.15 4.46
N ASP A 146 8.15 -17.22 4.34
CA ASP A 146 8.61 -18.53 3.86
C ASP A 146 9.09 -18.44 2.39
N THR A 147 8.37 -17.73 1.54
CA THR A 147 8.70 -17.58 0.11
C THR A 147 10.00 -16.82 -0.11
N ARG A 148 10.29 -15.79 0.72
CA ARG A 148 11.56 -15.05 0.64
C ARG A 148 12.76 -15.91 1.03
N LEU A 149 12.64 -16.69 2.10
CA LEU A 149 13.71 -17.61 2.51
C LEU A 149 13.94 -18.69 1.44
N GLN A 150 12.86 -19.24 0.87
CA GLN A 150 12.95 -20.23 -0.20
C GLN A 150 13.70 -19.67 -1.43
N ALA A 151 13.34 -18.46 -1.89
CA ALA A 151 14.01 -17.80 -3.00
C ALA A 151 15.51 -17.57 -2.71
N LEU A 152 15.85 -17.18 -1.48
CA LEU A 152 17.23 -17.01 -1.03
C LEU A 152 18.02 -18.33 -1.09
N GLN A 153 17.42 -19.43 -0.63
CA GLN A 153 18.05 -20.75 -0.58
C GLN A 153 18.21 -21.38 -1.97
N ASP A 154 17.25 -21.15 -2.86
CA ASP A 154 17.29 -21.64 -4.24
C ASP A 154 18.25 -20.83 -5.14
N GLY A 155 18.74 -19.69 -4.64
CA GLY A 155 19.60 -18.79 -5.40
C GLY A 155 18.87 -18.08 -6.55
N THR A 156 17.53 -18.12 -6.54
CA THR A 156 16.64 -17.43 -7.49
C THR A 156 16.25 -16.03 -7.02
N VAL A 157 16.78 -15.62 -5.87
CA VAL A 157 16.41 -14.37 -5.22
C VAL A 157 16.79 -13.15 -6.07
N ASP A 158 15.79 -12.32 -6.33
CA ASP A 158 16.00 -10.92 -6.66
C ASP A 158 16.13 -10.16 -5.33
N LEU A 159 17.25 -9.45 -5.15
CA LEU A 159 17.48 -8.67 -3.94
C LEU A 159 16.40 -7.61 -3.77
N HIS A 160 15.85 -7.08 -4.86
CA HIS A 160 14.70 -6.20 -4.83
C HIS A 160 13.46 -6.90 -4.26
N ASP A 161 13.14 -8.12 -4.68
CA ASP A 161 11.94 -8.83 -4.22
C ASP A 161 11.99 -9.14 -2.69
N VAL A 162 13.19 -9.31 -2.15
CA VAL A 162 13.39 -9.59 -0.71
C VAL A 162 13.50 -8.33 0.14
N THR A 163 14.07 -7.24 -0.38
CA THR A 163 14.31 -6.02 0.42
C THR A 163 13.38 -4.87 0.07
N LEU A 164 12.76 -4.87 -1.12
CA LEU A 164 12.06 -3.75 -1.75
C LEU A 164 12.95 -2.51 -1.98
N VAL A 165 14.28 -2.65 -1.99
CA VAL A 165 15.25 -1.60 -2.34
C VAL A 165 15.33 -1.45 -3.86
N LEU A 166 14.99 -0.28 -4.38
CA LEU A 166 15.00 0.07 -5.81
C LEU A 166 16.36 0.62 -6.25
N ASP A 167 17.00 1.46 -5.44
CA ASP A 167 18.33 2.00 -5.62
C ASP A 167 19.29 1.45 -4.56
N TYR A 168 20.12 0.49 -4.97
CA TYR A 168 21.11 -0.11 -4.09
C TYR A 168 22.24 0.85 -3.68
N GLU A 169 22.34 2.04 -4.29
CA GLU A 169 23.31 3.08 -3.92
C GLU A 169 22.76 4.09 -2.90
N ASP A 170 21.47 4.07 -2.58
CA ASP A 170 20.84 4.96 -1.59
C ASP A 170 20.78 4.31 -0.20
N LEU A 171 21.57 4.84 0.75
CA LEU A 171 21.59 4.35 2.13
C LEU A 171 20.21 4.46 2.79
N ASP A 172 19.46 5.52 2.49
CA ASP A 172 18.14 5.71 3.09
C ASP A 172 17.15 4.66 2.59
N GLU A 173 17.28 4.18 1.35
CA GLU A 173 16.47 3.05 0.88
C GLU A 173 16.77 1.77 1.67
N TRP A 174 18.03 1.51 2.00
CA TRP A 174 18.40 0.37 2.83
C TRP A 174 17.90 0.51 4.27
N VAL A 175 18.04 1.70 4.87
CA VAL A 175 17.52 2.00 6.21
C VAL A 175 16.03 1.69 6.27
N ARG A 176 15.26 2.29 5.34
CA ARG A 176 13.80 2.09 5.23
C ARG A 176 13.40 0.64 4.95
N ALA A 177 14.04 0.00 3.98
CA ALA A 177 13.74 -1.38 3.59
C ALA A 177 13.94 -2.38 4.74
N PHE A 178 14.90 -2.10 5.61
CA PHE A 178 15.27 -2.98 6.71
C PHE A 178 14.55 -2.56 8.00
N GLY A 179 13.86 -1.41 7.99
CA GLY A 179 13.29 -0.80 9.17
C GLY A 179 14.35 -0.59 10.25
N LEU A 180 15.55 -0.16 9.88
CA LEU A 180 16.62 0.02 10.87
C LEU A 180 16.23 1.09 11.89
N GLU A 181 15.59 2.17 11.43
CA GLU A 181 15.04 3.26 12.24
C GLU A 181 14.03 2.80 13.30
N THR A 182 13.42 1.63 13.10
CA THR A 182 12.42 1.05 14.02
C THR A 182 13.06 0.37 15.22
N LEU A 183 14.35 0.03 15.14
CA LEU A 183 15.04 -0.71 16.19
C LEU A 183 15.33 0.18 17.39
N ASP A 184 15.12 -0.36 18.58
CA ASP A 184 15.40 0.34 19.84
C ASP A 184 16.91 0.35 20.15
N HIS A 185 17.67 1.03 19.29
CA HIS A 185 19.09 1.30 19.51
C HIS A 185 19.47 2.67 18.95
N PRO A 186 20.24 3.50 19.70
CA PRO A 186 20.59 4.84 19.23
C PRO A 186 21.41 4.90 17.94
N TRP A 187 22.26 3.91 17.69
CA TRP A 187 22.99 3.78 16.43
C TRP A 187 22.05 3.74 15.21
N PHE A 188 20.95 2.99 15.28
CA PHE A 188 20.00 2.93 14.16
C PHE A 188 19.19 4.22 14.02
N ARG A 189 18.81 4.87 15.13
CA ARG A 189 18.17 6.20 15.10
C ARG A 189 19.06 7.26 14.44
N ALA A 190 20.37 7.14 14.59
CA ALA A 190 21.33 8.07 13.98
C ALA A 190 21.44 7.87 12.46
N LEU A 191 21.03 6.72 11.90
CA LEU A 191 21.09 6.47 10.46
C LEU A 191 20.25 7.47 9.66
N GLY A 192 19.06 7.86 10.17
CA GLY A 192 18.22 8.87 9.52
C GLY A 192 18.82 10.29 9.45
N SER A 193 20.01 10.50 10.01
CA SER A 193 20.77 11.75 9.92
C SER A 193 22.01 11.66 9.01
N ILE A 194 22.26 10.50 8.39
CA ILE A 194 23.40 10.26 7.52
C ILE A 194 22.95 10.36 6.06
N GLU A 195 23.50 11.33 5.31
CA GLU A 195 23.11 11.57 3.90
C GLU A 195 23.55 10.49 2.91
N ASP A 196 24.65 9.76 3.17
CA ASP A 196 25.12 8.68 2.30
C ASP A 196 26.00 7.65 3.02
N PHE A 197 26.32 6.57 2.32
CA PHE A 197 27.22 5.50 2.79
C PHE A 197 28.62 5.97 3.24
N SER A 198 29.10 7.14 2.80
CA SER A 198 30.42 7.65 3.20
C SER A 198 30.44 8.18 4.64
N GLY A 199 29.27 8.56 5.17
CA GLY A 199 29.08 8.96 6.56
C GLY A 199 29.00 7.77 7.54
N LEU A 200 28.78 6.54 7.05
CA LEU A 200 28.67 5.36 7.90
C LEU A 200 30.04 4.98 8.48
N ARG A 201 30.16 5.02 9.81
CA ARG A 201 31.34 4.55 10.56
C ARG A 201 31.08 3.17 11.18
N VAL A 202 32.09 2.58 11.82
CA VAL A 202 31.97 1.24 12.45
C VAL A 202 30.74 1.14 13.38
N PRO A 203 30.13 -0.05 13.50
CA PRO A 203 28.91 -0.20 14.30
C PRO A 203 29.19 0.13 15.77
N PHE A 204 28.32 0.93 16.37
CA PHE A 204 28.30 1.21 17.82
C PHE A 204 29.47 1.99 18.43
N ASP A 205 30.37 2.61 17.64
CA ASP A 205 31.52 3.32 18.21
C ASP A 205 31.13 4.52 19.07
N GLY A 206 31.67 4.57 20.30
CA GLY A 206 31.54 5.69 21.24
C GLY A 206 30.30 5.70 22.13
N TRP A 207 29.43 4.69 22.02
CA TRP A 207 28.23 4.52 22.86
C TRP A 207 28.42 3.37 23.85
N GLU A 208 29.52 3.37 24.59
CA GLU A 208 29.69 2.48 25.74
C GLU A 208 28.86 2.98 26.92
N GLU A 209 27.89 2.15 27.33
CA GLU A 209 27.22 2.08 28.64
C GLU A 209 26.52 3.35 29.19
N SER A 210 25.20 3.40 28.99
CA SER A 210 24.29 3.70 30.11
C SER A 210 22.99 2.92 29.96
N VAL A 211 23.02 1.66 30.40
CA VAL A 211 21.82 0.89 30.74
C VAL A 211 21.33 1.39 32.09
N ASP A 212 20.51 2.44 32.07
CA ASP A 212 19.43 2.76 33.03
C ASP A 212 19.00 4.21 32.80
N ALA A 213 18.20 4.41 31.76
CA ALA A 213 17.38 5.60 31.63
C ALA A 213 16.01 5.19 31.14
N ARG A 214 15.15 4.77 32.08
CA ARG A 214 13.75 5.20 31.97
C ARG A 214 13.80 6.72 31.82
N LEU A 215 13.08 7.22 30.81
CA LEU A 215 12.68 8.61 30.56
C LEU A 215 13.24 9.63 31.58
N PRO A 216 13.96 10.69 31.16
CA PRO A 216 14.35 11.73 32.08
C PRO A 216 13.08 12.32 32.70
N ALA A 217 12.91 12.13 33.99
CA ALA A 217 12.06 13.00 34.78
C ALA A 217 12.71 14.38 34.71
N ASP A 218 11.94 15.37 34.25
CA ASP A 218 12.28 16.78 34.38
C ASP A 218 12.70 17.06 35.83
N GLU A 219 13.98 17.37 36.04
CA GLU A 219 14.41 18.03 37.27
C GLU A 219 14.95 19.42 36.95
N PRO A 220 14.67 20.39 37.83
CA PRO A 220 14.53 21.79 37.48
C PRO A 220 15.86 22.51 37.56
N ASP A 221 16.03 23.52 36.70
CA ASP A 221 17.14 24.46 36.75
C ASP A 221 17.17 25.18 38.12
N GLY A 222 18.23 24.92 38.88
CA GLY A 222 18.49 25.56 40.15
C GLY A 222 19.10 26.94 39.93
N SER A 223 18.26 27.97 39.89
CA SER A 223 18.68 29.34 40.17
C SER A 223 18.13 29.79 41.53
N ASP A 224 19.03 29.77 42.51
CA ASP A 224 19.10 30.63 43.70
C ASP A 224 17.81 31.30 44.20
N ILE A 225 17.09 30.67 45.14
CA ILE A 225 16.30 31.39 46.14
C ILE A 225 16.42 30.66 47.50
N GLU A 226 16.84 31.41 48.52
CA GLU A 226 17.00 30.99 49.92
C GLU A 226 15.68 30.46 50.53
N PRO A 227 15.74 29.55 51.54
CA PRO A 227 14.54 28.95 52.11
C PRO A 227 13.88 29.92 53.11
N GLU A 228 12.83 30.62 52.68
CA GLU A 228 11.88 31.22 53.62
C GLU A 228 10.84 30.16 54.05
N THR A 229 10.92 29.81 55.33
CA THR A 229 9.89 29.08 56.06
C THR A 229 8.59 29.88 56.11
N GLY A 230 7.54 29.37 55.48
CA GLY A 230 6.19 29.96 55.60
C GLY A 230 5.12 29.01 55.11
N GLU A 231 4.37 28.42 56.04
CA GLU A 231 3.08 27.77 55.77
C GLU A 231 2.13 28.80 55.13
N GLY A 232 1.80 28.61 53.85
CA GLY A 232 0.80 29.38 53.10
C GLY A 232 -0.03 28.44 52.22
N PRO A 233 -1.30 28.77 51.92
CA PRO A 233 -2.24 27.83 51.32
C PRO A 233 -1.86 27.49 49.88
N GLU A 234 -2.06 26.22 49.50
CA GLU A 234 -1.84 25.70 48.14
C GLU A 234 -2.54 26.59 47.09
N PRO A 235 -1.87 26.94 45.97
CA PRO A 235 -2.49 27.68 44.90
C PRO A 235 -3.43 26.75 44.12
N GLU A 236 -4.66 27.21 43.89
CA GLU A 236 -5.62 26.55 43.01
C GLU A 236 -5.02 26.41 41.60
N LEU A 237 -4.91 25.18 41.11
CA LEU A 237 -4.55 24.86 39.72
C LEU A 237 -5.52 25.57 38.77
N GLU A 238 -5.01 26.55 38.00
CA GLU A 238 -5.75 27.10 36.87
C GLU A 238 -5.97 26.00 35.83
N PRO A 239 -7.20 25.82 35.32
CA PRO A 239 -7.48 24.79 34.32
C PRO A 239 -6.73 25.12 33.02
N GLU A 240 -6.03 24.14 32.47
CA GLU A 240 -5.47 24.18 31.12
C GLU A 240 -6.57 24.61 30.15
N LEU A 241 -6.35 25.74 29.47
CA LEU A 241 -7.21 26.21 28.39
C LEU A 241 -7.14 25.19 27.25
N GLU A 242 -8.13 24.32 27.14
CA GLU A 242 -8.40 23.52 25.95
C GLU A 242 -8.28 24.43 24.72
N ALA A 243 -7.37 24.07 23.80
CA ALA A 243 -7.25 24.78 22.53
C ALA A 243 -8.64 24.78 21.86
N PRO A 244 -9.18 25.95 21.46
CA PRO A 244 -10.54 26.02 20.98
C PRO A 244 -10.69 25.16 19.73
N VAL A 245 -11.61 24.21 19.77
CA VAL A 245 -12.04 23.43 18.61
C VAL A 245 -12.56 24.42 17.57
N LEU A 246 -11.76 24.69 16.53
CA LEU A 246 -12.14 25.58 15.43
C LEU A 246 -13.33 24.96 14.70
N GLN A 247 -14.51 25.52 14.91
CA GLN A 247 -15.69 25.07 14.19
C GLN A 247 -15.53 25.33 12.68
N PRO A 248 -15.87 24.36 11.82
CA PRO A 248 -15.78 24.55 10.37
C PRO A 248 -16.67 25.72 9.95
N VAL A 249 -16.06 26.69 9.25
CA VAL A 249 -16.73 27.90 8.79
C VAL A 249 -17.78 27.53 7.74
N SER A 250 -19.02 28.00 7.93
CA SER A 250 -20.12 27.67 7.02
C SER A 250 -19.92 28.30 5.63
N PRO A 251 -20.51 27.71 4.56
CA PRO A 251 -20.47 28.31 3.22
C PRO A 251 -20.95 29.76 3.19
N ASP A 252 -22.01 30.10 3.95
CA ASP A 252 -22.55 31.47 4.05
C ASP A 252 -21.54 32.46 4.63
N GLU A 253 -20.73 32.03 5.60
CA GLU A 253 -19.68 32.85 6.19
C GLU A 253 -18.53 33.04 5.20
N TRP A 254 -18.15 32.00 4.46
CA TRP A 254 -17.18 32.14 3.37
C TRP A 254 -17.68 33.06 2.25
N GLU A 255 -18.97 33.04 1.91
CA GLU A 255 -19.54 34.01 0.98
C GLU A 255 -19.48 35.44 1.51
N ARG A 256 -19.73 35.66 2.81
CA ARG A 256 -19.56 36.99 3.44
C ARG A 256 -18.11 37.45 3.37
N ARG A 257 -17.16 36.58 3.71
CA ARG A 257 -15.71 36.86 3.61
C ARG A 257 -15.28 37.16 2.18
N HIS A 258 -15.81 36.43 1.19
CA HIS A 258 -15.57 36.71 -0.22
C HIS A 258 -16.08 38.10 -0.63
N ARG A 259 -17.30 38.48 -0.22
CA ARG A 259 -17.84 39.84 -0.47
C ARG A 259 -17.01 40.93 0.23
N ALA A 260 -16.36 40.59 1.35
CA ALA A 260 -15.45 41.47 2.05
C ALA A 260 -14.03 41.52 1.44
N GLY A 261 -13.76 40.77 0.37
CA GLY A 261 -12.49 40.77 -0.34
C GLY A 261 -11.44 39.79 0.20
N ASP A 262 -11.86 38.78 0.97
CA ASP A 262 -10.94 37.75 1.45
C ASP A 262 -10.42 36.87 0.29
N PRO A 263 -9.09 36.82 0.05
CA PRO A 263 -8.52 36.06 -1.06
C PRO A 263 -8.65 34.54 -0.90
N ALA A 264 -8.75 34.01 0.32
CA ALA A 264 -8.87 32.57 0.57
C ALA A 264 -10.30 32.05 0.36
N ALA A 265 -11.30 32.94 0.39
CA ALA A 265 -12.70 32.55 0.42
C ALA A 265 -13.18 31.85 -0.86
N ALA A 266 -12.69 32.28 -2.03
CA ALA A 266 -13.08 31.65 -3.30
C ALA A 266 -12.62 30.18 -3.40
N LEU A 267 -11.40 29.88 -2.92
CA LEU A 267 -10.88 28.51 -2.89
C LEU A 267 -11.66 27.65 -1.89
N ALA A 268 -11.95 28.17 -0.69
CA ALA A 268 -12.76 27.49 0.31
C ALA A 268 -14.17 27.16 -0.22
N LEU A 269 -14.83 28.11 -0.88
CA LEU A 269 -16.14 27.90 -1.52
C LEU A 269 -16.09 26.86 -2.64
N SER A 270 -14.99 26.77 -3.39
CA SER A 270 -14.81 25.72 -4.40
C SER A 270 -14.70 24.31 -3.79
N ARG A 271 -14.06 24.19 -2.61
CA ARG A 271 -13.95 22.92 -1.88
C ARG A 271 -15.27 22.50 -1.23
N LEU A 272 -16.09 23.45 -0.79
CA LEU A 272 -17.37 23.19 -0.11
C LEU A 272 -18.57 23.04 -1.07
N ALA A 273 -18.42 23.44 -2.34
CA ALA A 273 -19.49 23.35 -3.32
C ALA A 273 -19.83 21.90 -3.64
N HIS A 274 -21.13 21.56 -3.56
CA HIS A 274 -21.63 20.22 -3.87
C HIS A 274 -21.88 20.03 -5.37
N GLU A 275 -22.23 21.12 -6.06
CA GLU A 275 -22.48 21.11 -7.51
C GLU A 275 -21.17 21.33 -8.28
N PRO A 276 -20.78 20.41 -9.19
CA PRO A 276 -19.52 20.49 -9.94
C PRO A 276 -19.34 21.82 -10.69
N ALA A 277 -20.40 22.31 -11.32
CA ALA A 277 -20.39 23.59 -12.04
C ALA A 277 -20.18 24.79 -11.11
N GLN A 278 -20.65 24.72 -9.86
CA GLN A 278 -20.44 25.76 -8.86
C GLN A 278 -19.00 25.72 -8.32
N ALA A 279 -18.49 24.51 -8.03
CA ALA A 279 -17.11 24.31 -7.62
C ALA A 279 -16.13 24.86 -8.66
N MET A 280 -16.39 24.58 -9.95
CA MET A 280 -15.63 25.08 -11.10
C MET A 280 -15.62 26.61 -11.16
N ARG A 281 -16.78 27.26 -11.04
CA ARG A 281 -16.87 28.73 -11.03
C ARG A 281 -16.06 29.35 -9.89
N TRP A 282 -16.15 28.79 -8.69
CA TRP A 282 -15.39 29.27 -7.55
C TRP A 282 -13.89 29.06 -7.72
N ALA A 283 -13.45 27.93 -8.27
CA ALA A 283 -12.05 27.67 -8.59
C ALA A 283 -11.49 28.67 -9.62
N ARG A 284 -12.25 28.99 -10.67
CA ARG A 284 -11.86 30.01 -11.66
C ARG A 284 -11.68 31.39 -11.05
N ARG A 285 -12.56 31.77 -10.12
CA ARG A 285 -12.41 33.02 -9.34
C ARG A 285 -11.18 32.99 -8.45
N ALA A 286 -10.92 31.88 -7.77
CA ALA A 286 -9.72 31.72 -6.94
C ALA A 286 -8.42 31.84 -7.76
N CYS A 287 -8.46 31.45 -9.04
CA CYS A 287 -7.34 31.61 -9.98
C CYS A 287 -7.26 33.00 -10.64
N GLY A 288 -8.14 33.95 -10.29
CA GLY A 288 -8.19 35.28 -10.91
C GLY A 288 -8.64 35.27 -12.37
N LEU A 289 -9.22 34.17 -12.87
CA LEU A 289 -9.76 34.10 -14.24
C LEU A 289 -11.10 34.87 -14.37
N GLU A 290 -11.81 35.03 -13.26
CA GLU A 290 -13.13 35.67 -13.20
C GLU A 290 -13.23 36.68 -12.04
N GLY A 291 -12.21 37.54 -11.87
CA GLY A 291 -12.20 38.59 -10.84
C GLY A 291 -10.79 39.07 -10.47
N GLU A 292 -10.70 39.90 -9.44
CA GLU A 292 -9.44 40.41 -8.89
C GLU A 292 -8.97 39.52 -7.73
N ALA A 293 -8.40 38.35 -8.05
CA ALA A 293 -7.76 37.48 -7.06
C ALA A 293 -6.32 37.18 -7.49
N ALA A 294 -5.39 37.21 -6.53
CA ALA A 294 -4.02 36.73 -6.75
C ALA A 294 -4.05 35.18 -6.72
N PRO A 295 -3.70 34.48 -7.81
CA PRO A 295 -3.80 33.04 -7.85
C PRO A 295 -2.67 32.38 -7.02
N THR A 296 -3.03 31.34 -6.28
CA THR A 296 -2.09 30.49 -5.52
C THR A 296 -1.90 29.13 -6.19
N ALA A 297 -0.86 28.38 -5.80
CA ALA A 297 -0.66 27.00 -6.26
C ALA A 297 -1.88 26.12 -5.98
N ALA A 298 -2.46 26.22 -4.78
CA ALA A 298 -3.64 25.45 -4.37
C ALA A 298 -4.89 25.79 -5.20
N ALA A 299 -5.06 27.05 -5.62
CA ALA A 299 -6.17 27.44 -6.49
C ALA A 299 -6.04 26.81 -7.89
N TRP A 300 -4.84 26.85 -8.48
CA TRP A 300 -4.57 26.22 -9.76
C TRP A 300 -4.72 24.69 -9.71
N LEU A 301 -4.23 24.07 -8.64
CA LEU A 301 -4.39 22.63 -8.40
C LEU A 301 -5.88 22.26 -8.36
N ARG A 302 -6.68 22.98 -7.54
CA ARG A 302 -8.13 22.71 -7.43
C ARG A 302 -8.84 22.86 -8.77
N LEU A 303 -8.50 23.88 -9.55
CA LEU A 303 -9.10 24.08 -10.87
C LEU A 303 -8.76 22.94 -11.83
N ALA A 304 -7.51 22.46 -11.82
CA ALA A 304 -7.07 21.34 -12.64
C ALA A 304 -7.72 20.01 -12.21
N GLN A 305 -7.87 19.75 -10.91
CA GLN A 305 -8.56 18.57 -10.37
C GLN A 305 -10.01 18.51 -10.87
N LEU A 306 -10.76 19.61 -10.73
CA LEU A 306 -12.15 19.67 -11.17
C LEU A 306 -12.29 19.44 -12.68
N ALA A 307 -11.33 19.93 -13.48
CA ALA A 307 -11.35 19.70 -14.92
C ALA A 307 -11.03 18.25 -15.28
N PHE A 308 -10.07 17.62 -14.58
CA PHE A 308 -9.76 16.20 -14.73
C PHE A 308 -10.94 15.30 -14.36
N GLU A 309 -11.65 15.62 -13.28
CA GLU A 309 -12.91 14.98 -12.84
C GLU A 309 -14.09 15.19 -13.81
N ARG A 310 -13.88 15.93 -14.90
CA ARG A 310 -14.91 16.29 -15.90
C ARG A 310 -16.07 17.10 -15.32
N SER A 311 -15.82 17.86 -14.26
CA SER A 311 -16.76 18.82 -13.68
C SER A 311 -16.97 20.08 -14.55
N GLY A 312 -16.08 20.30 -15.52
CA GLY A 312 -16.11 21.41 -16.48
C GLY A 312 -16.51 21.00 -17.89
N SER A 313 -16.25 21.90 -18.84
CA SER A 313 -16.37 21.60 -20.26
C SER A 313 -15.20 20.75 -20.76
N PRO A 314 -15.33 20.05 -21.91
CA PRO A 314 -14.19 19.37 -22.54
C PRO A 314 -13.00 20.29 -22.81
N ASP A 315 -13.26 21.57 -23.09
CA ASP A 315 -12.23 22.59 -23.29
C ASP A 315 -11.45 22.89 -22.00
N ASP A 316 -12.07 22.71 -20.83
CA ASP A 316 -11.39 22.89 -19.54
C ASP A 316 -10.39 21.77 -19.28
N LEU A 317 -10.72 20.53 -19.66
CA LEU A 317 -9.78 19.40 -19.57
C LEU A 317 -8.53 19.65 -20.42
N GLN A 318 -8.69 20.14 -21.65
CA GLN A 318 -7.56 20.48 -22.54
C GLN A 318 -6.69 21.61 -21.97
N GLN A 319 -7.27 22.51 -21.18
CA GLN A 319 -6.54 23.59 -20.51
C GLN A 319 -5.89 23.16 -19.19
N ALA A 320 -6.34 22.05 -18.59
CA ALA A 320 -5.90 21.59 -17.27
C ALA A 320 -4.38 21.40 -17.19
N ARG A 321 -3.74 20.93 -18.26
CA ARG A 321 -2.28 20.82 -18.34
C ARG A 321 -1.59 22.18 -18.10
N GLY A 322 -2.11 23.24 -18.71
CA GLY A 322 -1.59 24.60 -18.50
C GLY A 322 -1.85 25.14 -17.09
N TRP A 323 -2.88 24.67 -16.39
CA TRP A 323 -3.12 25.04 -14.99
C TRP A 323 -2.18 24.32 -14.03
N VAL A 324 -1.90 23.04 -14.28
CA VAL A 324 -0.89 22.27 -13.51
C VAL A 324 0.49 22.91 -13.62
N GLU A 325 0.92 23.38 -14.81
CA GLU A 325 2.19 24.09 -14.96
C GLU A 325 2.23 25.40 -14.15
N ARG A 326 1.12 26.12 -14.07
CA ARG A 326 1.01 27.34 -13.24
C ARG A 326 1.06 27.02 -11.75
N ALA A 327 0.42 25.92 -11.33
CA ALA A 327 0.53 25.43 -9.95
C ALA A 327 1.98 25.06 -9.62
N ARG A 328 2.67 24.35 -10.54
CA ARG A 328 4.08 23.96 -10.38
C ARG A 328 5.04 25.14 -10.28
N ALA A 329 4.78 26.23 -11.00
CA ALA A 329 5.60 27.44 -10.89
C ALA A 329 5.52 28.10 -9.50
N LEU A 330 4.52 27.73 -8.69
CA LEU A 330 4.27 28.21 -7.34
C LEU A 330 4.40 27.06 -6.30
N ASP A 331 5.02 25.93 -6.65
CA ASP A 331 5.02 24.71 -5.82
C ASP A 331 5.62 24.89 -4.42
N HIS A 332 6.58 25.80 -4.26
CA HIS A 332 7.17 26.17 -2.97
C HIS A 332 6.17 26.69 -1.92
N GLU A 333 4.96 27.06 -2.33
CA GLU A 333 3.88 27.51 -1.44
C GLU A 333 2.83 26.41 -1.17
N LEU A 334 3.04 25.20 -1.69
CA LEU A 334 2.07 24.12 -1.66
C LEU A 334 2.51 23.00 -0.71
N ASP A 335 1.72 22.72 0.31
CA ASP A 335 1.94 21.58 1.21
C ASP A 335 1.56 20.23 0.54
N GLU A 336 0.72 20.26 -0.50
CA GLU A 336 0.16 19.09 -1.21
C GLU A 336 0.92 18.76 -2.52
N VAL A 337 2.27 18.78 -2.50
CA VAL A 337 3.10 18.57 -3.72
C VAL A 337 2.83 17.21 -4.39
N HIS A 338 2.56 16.17 -3.61
CA HIS A 338 2.28 14.82 -4.12
C HIS A 338 1.01 14.77 -4.96
N ALA A 339 -0.06 15.42 -4.50
CA ALA A 339 -1.32 15.51 -5.24
C ALA A 339 -1.15 16.25 -6.57
N LEU A 340 -0.31 17.29 -6.60
CA LEU A 340 0.04 18.02 -7.82
C LEU A 340 0.80 17.13 -8.82
N LEU A 341 1.81 16.37 -8.36
CA LEU A 341 2.60 15.48 -9.19
C LEU A 341 1.76 14.32 -9.74
N LEU A 342 0.91 13.73 -8.91
CA LEU A 342 -0.01 12.67 -9.32
C LEU A 342 -0.99 13.16 -10.38
N LEU A 343 -1.62 14.33 -10.18
CA LEU A 343 -2.52 14.93 -11.16
C LEU A 343 -1.79 15.26 -12.47
N GLN A 344 -0.54 15.75 -12.38
CA GLN A 344 0.29 16.00 -13.55
C GLN A 344 0.49 14.71 -14.36
N ALA A 345 0.86 13.61 -13.71
CA ALA A 345 1.04 12.33 -14.38
C ALA A 345 -0.25 11.86 -15.07
N ARG A 346 -1.38 11.86 -14.34
CA ARG A 346 -2.69 11.46 -14.86
C ARG A 346 -3.11 12.27 -16.09
N LEU A 347 -2.99 13.59 -16.05
CA LEU A 347 -3.36 14.46 -17.17
C LEU A 347 -2.47 14.23 -18.41
N TRP A 348 -1.24 13.76 -18.26
CA TRP A 348 -0.29 13.56 -19.35
C TRP A 348 -0.41 12.17 -19.97
N LEU A 349 -0.97 11.22 -19.22
CA LEU A 349 -1.42 9.92 -19.69
C LEU A 349 -2.83 9.95 -20.29
N ASP A 350 -3.68 10.92 -19.91
CA ASP A 350 -5.02 11.10 -20.47
C ASP A 350 -4.95 11.71 -21.89
N ALA A 351 -5.34 10.90 -22.89
CA ALA A 351 -5.39 11.29 -24.30
C ALA A 351 -6.48 12.33 -24.61
N GLU A 352 -7.53 12.45 -23.79
CA GLU A 352 -8.58 13.45 -23.94
C GLU A 352 -8.15 14.83 -23.42
N ALA A 353 -7.19 14.86 -22.49
CA ALA A 353 -6.52 16.09 -22.04
C ALA A 353 -5.47 16.60 -23.05
N GLY A 354 -5.12 15.80 -24.06
CA GLY A 354 -4.17 16.12 -25.13
C GLY A 354 -3.31 14.92 -25.51
N PRO A 355 -2.43 15.02 -26.53
CA PRO A 355 -1.55 13.93 -26.91
C PRO A 355 -0.77 13.38 -25.71
N VAL A 356 -0.69 12.05 -25.57
CA VAL A 356 0.03 11.40 -24.47
C VAL A 356 1.49 11.82 -24.50
N ASP A 357 1.98 12.28 -23.35
CA ASP A 357 3.39 12.65 -23.16
C ASP A 357 3.96 11.83 -21.99
N GLY A 358 4.37 10.61 -22.33
CA GLY A 358 4.88 9.63 -21.38
C GLY A 358 6.15 10.10 -20.65
N ALA A 359 7.03 10.87 -21.30
CA ALA A 359 8.26 11.34 -20.68
C ALA A 359 7.99 12.28 -19.49
N ARG A 360 7.03 13.20 -19.65
CA ARG A 360 6.65 14.12 -18.58
C ARG A 360 5.80 13.44 -17.50
N ALA A 361 4.96 12.46 -17.87
CA ALA A 361 4.25 11.65 -16.89
C ALA A 361 5.22 10.83 -16.02
N PHE A 362 6.14 10.11 -16.66
CA PHE A 362 7.16 9.29 -16.02
C PHE A 362 8.02 10.11 -15.04
N ALA A 363 8.55 11.25 -15.48
CA ALA A 363 9.33 12.13 -14.61
C ALA A 363 8.52 12.69 -13.42
N ALA A 364 7.21 12.92 -13.58
CA ALA A 364 6.36 13.35 -12.48
C ALA A 364 6.12 12.21 -11.47
N LEU A 365 5.96 10.97 -11.94
CA LEU A 365 5.79 9.78 -11.10
C LEU A 365 7.08 9.42 -10.34
N GLU A 366 8.25 9.48 -10.99
CA GLU A 366 9.53 9.27 -10.29
C GLU A 366 9.72 10.29 -9.17
N ARG A 367 9.43 11.58 -9.44
CA ARG A 367 9.50 12.62 -8.41
C ARG A 367 8.43 12.42 -7.32
N LEU A 368 7.25 11.91 -7.67
CA LEU A 368 6.21 11.60 -6.70
C LEU A 368 6.70 10.54 -5.71
N LEU A 369 7.23 9.41 -6.22
CA LEU A 369 7.71 8.31 -5.39
C LEU A 369 8.93 8.68 -4.53
N LEU A 370 9.78 9.59 -5.01
CA LEU A 370 10.90 10.13 -4.24
C LEU A 370 10.43 10.95 -3.02
N LEU A 371 9.27 11.59 -3.11
CA LEU A 371 8.78 12.52 -2.09
C LEU A 371 7.68 11.95 -1.20
N SER A 372 6.92 10.96 -1.66
CA SER A 372 5.81 10.37 -0.92
C SER A 372 6.28 9.30 0.06
N VAL A 373 5.57 9.20 1.18
CA VAL A 373 5.77 8.13 2.15
C VAL A 373 5.04 6.88 1.66
N ARG A 374 5.60 5.68 1.91
CA ARG A 374 4.91 4.40 1.66
C ARG A 374 3.55 4.38 2.40
N ASN A 375 2.60 3.58 1.92
CA ASN A 375 1.23 3.50 2.44
C ASN A 375 0.35 4.76 2.26
N GLN A 376 0.87 5.86 1.69
CA GLN A 376 0.02 6.95 1.20
C GLN A 376 -0.70 6.53 -0.09
N ALA A 377 -1.95 6.95 -0.25
CA ALA A 377 -2.75 6.65 -1.44
C ALA A 377 -2.07 7.16 -2.72
N GLU A 378 -1.40 8.31 -2.66
CA GLU A 378 -0.65 8.87 -3.78
C GLU A 378 0.59 8.05 -4.11
N HIS A 379 1.25 7.45 -3.11
CA HIS A 379 2.42 6.59 -3.34
C HIS A 379 2.01 5.32 -4.08
N THR A 380 0.97 4.63 -3.59
CA THR A 380 0.49 3.38 -4.18
C THR A 380 -0.09 3.60 -5.59
N GLU A 381 -0.82 4.69 -5.80
CA GLU A 381 -1.27 5.09 -7.14
C GLU A 381 -0.09 5.48 -8.05
N GLY A 382 0.93 6.14 -7.50
CA GLY A 382 2.16 6.46 -8.21
C GLY A 382 2.87 5.21 -8.72
N LEU A 383 3.00 4.19 -7.87
CA LEU A 383 3.55 2.87 -8.23
C LEU A 383 2.72 2.22 -9.34
N HIS A 384 1.38 2.27 -9.24
CA HIS A 384 0.49 1.74 -10.26
C HIS A 384 0.73 2.38 -11.64
N LEU A 385 0.69 3.71 -11.71
CA LEU A 385 0.86 4.46 -12.95
C LEU A 385 2.28 4.35 -13.51
N LEU A 386 3.30 4.28 -12.65
CA LEU A 386 4.67 4.07 -13.08
C LEU A 386 4.86 2.68 -13.67
N GLY A 387 4.21 1.66 -13.09
CA GLY A 387 4.17 0.31 -13.65
C GLY A 387 3.55 0.28 -15.05
N ILE A 388 2.47 1.04 -15.29
CA ILE A 388 1.90 1.19 -16.64
C ILE A 388 2.93 1.80 -17.58
N CYS A 389 3.62 2.86 -17.15
CA CYS A 389 4.64 3.50 -17.98
C CYS A 389 5.79 2.55 -18.33
N ARG A 390 6.26 1.74 -17.37
CA ARG A 390 7.30 0.73 -17.57
C ARG A 390 6.83 -0.37 -18.52
N ARG A 391 5.62 -0.93 -18.34
CA ARG A 391 5.08 -1.96 -19.25
C ARG A 391 4.98 -1.45 -20.68
N ASP A 392 4.43 -0.26 -20.87
CA ASP A 392 4.07 0.27 -22.19
C ASP A 392 5.18 1.10 -22.85
N GLY A 393 6.30 1.31 -22.15
CA GLY A 393 7.41 2.15 -22.64
C GLY A 393 7.06 3.63 -22.76
N LEU A 394 6.24 4.15 -21.84
CA LEU A 394 5.83 5.55 -21.83
C LEU A 394 6.88 6.38 -21.10
N GLY A 395 7.71 7.10 -21.86
CA GLY A 395 8.78 7.92 -21.30
C GLY A 395 10.04 7.16 -20.87
N CYS A 396 10.02 5.83 -20.98
CA CYS A 396 11.12 4.92 -20.69
C CYS A 396 11.11 3.73 -21.67
N PRO A 397 12.17 2.92 -21.74
CA PRO A 397 12.11 1.63 -22.44
C PRO A 397 11.07 0.71 -21.79
N ALA A 398 10.35 -0.06 -22.61
CA ALA A 398 9.40 -1.04 -22.13
C ALA A 398 10.10 -2.15 -21.32
N ASP A 399 9.60 -2.40 -20.12
CA ASP A 399 10.12 -3.37 -19.16
C ASP A 399 8.97 -3.91 -18.30
N ALA A 400 8.53 -5.12 -18.65
CA ALA A 400 7.43 -5.79 -17.96
C ALA A 400 7.81 -6.26 -16.55
N GLU A 401 9.07 -6.61 -16.31
CA GLU A 401 9.50 -7.08 -14.99
C GLU A 401 9.58 -5.92 -14.01
N ALA A 402 10.10 -4.76 -14.45
CA ALA A 402 10.03 -3.53 -13.66
C ALA A 402 8.57 -3.13 -13.34
N ALA A 403 7.64 -3.35 -14.27
CA ALA A 403 6.22 -3.10 -14.01
C ALA A 403 5.63 -4.06 -12.96
N ARG A 404 5.96 -5.35 -13.07
CA ARG A 404 5.56 -6.39 -12.11
C ARG A 404 5.99 -6.04 -10.70
N VAL A 405 7.24 -5.62 -10.54
CA VAL A 405 7.83 -5.18 -9.27
C VAL A 405 7.03 -4.04 -8.65
N LEU A 406 6.78 -2.97 -9.42
CA LEU A 406 6.03 -1.80 -8.95
C LEU A 406 4.60 -2.17 -8.55
N TRP A 407 3.94 -3.02 -9.33
CA TRP A 407 2.58 -3.47 -9.03
C TRP A 407 2.51 -4.44 -7.86
N ARG A 408 3.50 -5.32 -7.65
CA ARG A 408 3.60 -6.15 -6.45
C ARG A 408 3.68 -5.29 -5.19
N SER A 409 4.50 -4.23 -5.19
CA SER A 409 4.58 -3.30 -4.06
C SER A 409 3.24 -2.63 -3.78
N ALA A 410 2.58 -2.07 -4.80
CA ALA A 410 1.28 -1.44 -4.61
C ALA A 410 0.17 -2.44 -4.22
N ALA A 411 0.22 -3.68 -4.73
CA ALA A 411 -0.72 -4.74 -4.40
C ALA A 411 -0.58 -5.21 -2.95
N ALA A 412 0.64 -5.23 -2.39
CA ALA A 412 0.88 -5.53 -0.99
C ALA A 412 0.18 -4.52 -0.06
N ASP A 413 0.10 -3.26 -0.48
CA ASP A 413 -0.61 -2.18 0.23
C ASP A 413 -2.14 -2.18 -0.06
N GLY A 414 -2.64 -3.16 -0.83
CA GLY A 414 -4.06 -3.32 -1.13
C GLY A 414 -4.59 -2.52 -2.32
N HIS A 415 -3.72 -1.98 -3.17
CA HIS A 415 -4.14 -1.16 -4.31
C HIS A 415 -4.79 -2.02 -5.41
N GLY A 416 -6.12 -2.04 -5.45
CA GLY A 416 -6.91 -2.87 -6.38
C GLY A 416 -6.50 -2.80 -7.86
N PRO A 417 -6.42 -1.61 -8.49
CA PRO A 417 -5.97 -1.51 -9.88
C PRO A 417 -4.56 -2.05 -10.15
N ALA A 418 -3.62 -1.93 -9.19
CA ALA A 418 -2.28 -2.49 -9.32
C ALA A 418 -2.31 -4.01 -9.18
N THR A 419 -3.06 -4.55 -8.22
CA THR A 419 -3.25 -6.00 -8.09
C THR A 419 -3.85 -6.59 -9.36
N ARG A 420 -4.87 -5.94 -9.94
CA ARG A 420 -5.43 -6.36 -11.23
C ARG A 420 -4.39 -6.36 -12.34
N ALA A 421 -3.64 -5.26 -12.49
CA ALA A 421 -2.61 -5.17 -13.52
C ALA A 421 -1.51 -6.24 -13.36
N LEU A 422 -1.14 -6.55 -12.10
CA LEU A 422 -0.22 -7.62 -11.78
C LEU A 422 -0.76 -9.00 -12.18
N VAL A 423 -2.01 -9.32 -11.81
CA VAL A 423 -2.66 -10.59 -12.18
C VAL A 423 -2.76 -10.75 -13.69
N GLU A 424 -3.18 -9.70 -14.41
CA GLU A 424 -3.24 -9.69 -15.87
C GLU A 424 -1.85 -9.90 -16.50
N LEU A 425 -0.80 -9.28 -15.95
CA LEU A 425 0.57 -9.42 -16.43
C LEU A 425 1.10 -10.85 -16.23
N LEU A 426 0.96 -11.39 -15.02
CA LEU A 426 1.40 -12.75 -14.68
C LEU A 426 0.70 -13.80 -15.54
N ALA A 427 -0.61 -13.65 -15.75
CA ALA A 427 -1.38 -14.49 -16.65
C ALA A 427 -0.85 -14.43 -18.09
N ALA A 428 -0.59 -13.22 -18.61
CA ALA A 428 -0.04 -13.07 -19.96
C ALA A 428 1.38 -13.65 -20.09
N GLN A 429 2.22 -13.53 -19.06
CA GLN A 429 3.54 -14.17 -19.02
C GLN A 429 3.41 -15.70 -18.99
N ALA A 430 2.49 -16.24 -18.19
CA ALA A 430 2.23 -17.67 -18.10
C ALA A 430 1.73 -18.26 -19.43
N GLU A 431 0.90 -17.52 -20.17
CA GLU A 431 0.44 -17.92 -21.51
C GLU A 431 1.55 -17.91 -22.57
N ALA A 432 2.55 -17.04 -22.42
CA ALA A 432 3.67 -16.92 -23.33
C ALA A 432 4.84 -17.85 -22.98
N GLU A 433 4.87 -18.40 -21.76
CA GLU A 433 5.93 -19.27 -21.26
C GLU A 433 5.85 -20.67 -21.90
N GLU A 434 6.97 -21.15 -22.43
CA GLU A 434 7.06 -22.46 -23.10
C GLU A 434 7.33 -23.58 -22.08
N ASP A 435 8.01 -23.28 -20.98
CA ASP A 435 8.26 -24.23 -19.91
C ASP A 435 7.03 -24.39 -19.00
N ALA A 436 6.48 -25.61 -18.97
CA ALA A 436 5.24 -25.88 -18.25
C ALA A 436 5.34 -25.63 -16.74
N GLU A 437 6.48 -25.93 -16.11
CA GLU A 437 6.67 -25.71 -14.67
C GLU A 437 6.81 -24.22 -14.36
N ALA A 438 7.49 -23.45 -15.23
CA ALA A 438 7.58 -22.00 -15.11
C ALA A 438 6.22 -21.32 -15.33
N ALA A 439 5.46 -21.76 -16.33
CA ALA A 439 4.10 -21.28 -16.58
C ALA A 439 3.19 -21.56 -15.38
N GLU A 440 3.26 -22.77 -14.80
CA GLU A 440 2.49 -23.14 -13.61
C GLU A 440 2.82 -22.23 -12.42
N ARG A 441 4.10 -21.92 -12.18
CA ARG A 441 4.50 -20.98 -11.12
C ARG A 441 3.87 -19.59 -11.30
N LEU A 442 3.85 -19.09 -12.54
CA LEU A 442 3.25 -17.78 -12.84
C LEU A 442 1.73 -17.79 -12.64
N TRP A 443 1.04 -18.87 -13.03
CA TRP A 443 -0.38 -19.04 -12.78
C TRP A 443 -0.71 -19.09 -11.28
N LEU A 444 0.08 -19.84 -10.50
CA LEU A 444 -0.09 -19.95 -9.05
C LEU A 444 0.14 -18.61 -8.36
N GLU A 445 1.14 -17.84 -8.80
CA GLU A 445 1.36 -16.50 -8.27
C GLU A 445 0.19 -15.55 -8.58
N ALA A 446 -0.31 -15.56 -9.82
CA ALA A 446 -1.46 -14.76 -10.21
C ALA A 446 -2.70 -15.12 -9.39
N LEU A 447 -2.96 -16.42 -9.21
CA LEU A 447 -4.06 -16.92 -8.40
C LEU A 447 -3.93 -16.46 -6.95
N ASN A 448 -2.75 -16.59 -6.35
CA ASN A 448 -2.49 -16.15 -4.99
C ASN A 448 -2.76 -14.65 -4.80
N HIS A 449 -2.32 -13.80 -5.73
CA HIS A 449 -2.62 -12.36 -5.65
C HIS A 449 -4.12 -12.07 -5.76
N ALA A 450 -4.86 -12.79 -6.60
CA ALA A 450 -6.31 -12.66 -6.71
C ALA A 450 -7.02 -13.14 -5.43
N GLU A 451 -6.65 -14.29 -4.89
CA GLU A 451 -7.24 -14.86 -3.67
C GLU A 451 -6.99 -13.98 -2.44
N VAL A 452 -5.75 -13.55 -2.24
CA VAL A 452 -5.39 -12.63 -1.14
C VAL A 452 -6.16 -11.32 -1.25
N TYR A 453 -6.34 -10.80 -2.47
CA TYR A 453 -7.13 -9.59 -2.67
C TYR A 453 -8.60 -9.79 -2.28
N LEU A 454 -9.19 -10.92 -2.71
CA LEU A 454 -10.55 -11.25 -2.36
C LEU A 454 -10.73 -11.45 -0.85
N GLU A 455 -9.79 -12.13 -0.19
CA GLU A 455 -9.81 -12.34 1.25
C GLU A 455 -9.72 -11.02 2.03
N CYS A 456 -8.79 -10.14 1.65
CA CYS A 456 -8.50 -8.92 2.40
C CYS A 456 -9.39 -7.71 2.05
N PHE A 457 -10.05 -7.74 0.88
CA PHE A 457 -10.74 -6.57 0.34
C PHE A 457 -12.15 -6.86 -0.21
N ALA A 458 -12.74 -8.04 0.01
CA ALA A 458 -14.10 -8.38 -0.46
C ALA A 458 -15.17 -7.31 -0.17
N ASP A 459 -15.12 -6.67 1.01
CA ASP A 459 -16.16 -5.74 1.45
C ASP A 459 -15.81 -4.25 1.22
N ARG A 460 -14.55 -3.95 0.89
CA ARG A 460 -14.03 -2.57 0.84
C ARG A 460 -13.27 -2.22 -0.45
N GLY A 461 -12.96 -3.21 -1.28
CA GLY A 461 -12.28 -3.04 -2.55
C GLY A 461 -13.18 -2.50 -3.66
N ASP A 462 -12.57 -2.13 -4.78
CA ASP A 462 -13.33 -1.72 -5.97
C ASP A 462 -14.13 -2.92 -6.51
N LEU A 463 -15.44 -2.75 -6.65
CA LEU A 463 -16.36 -3.81 -7.08
C LEU A 463 -15.96 -4.41 -8.44
N LEU A 464 -15.43 -3.62 -9.37
CA LEU A 464 -14.97 -4.10 -10.67
C LEU A 464 -13.70 -4.92 -10.55
N VAL A 465 -12.80 -4.56 -9.64
CA VAL A 465 -11.59 -5.34 -9.34
C VAL A 465 -11.98 -6.65 -8.65
N ILE A 466 -12.86 -6.62 -7.67
CA ILE A 466 -13.38 -7.82 -6.99
C ILE A 466 -14.05 -8.76 -8.00
N ALA A 467 -14.90 -8.22 -8.88
CA ALA A 467 -15.55 -9.01 -9.92
C ALA A 467 -14.54 -9.65 -10.88
N PHE A 468 -13.48 -8.91 -11.24
CA PHE A 468 -12.38 -9.43 -12.04
C PHE A 468 -11.65 -10.57 -11.33
N MET A 469 -11.26 -10.39 -10.06
CA MET A 469 -10.54 -11.43 -9.30
C MET A 469 -11.37 -12.71 -9.16
N HIS A 470 -12.66 -12.58 -8.87
CA HIS A 470 -13.56 -13.73 -8.87
C HIS A 470 -13.68 -14.39 -10.25
N ALA A 471 -13.75 -13.61 -11.34
CA ALA A 471 -13.79 -14.19 -12.68
C ALA A 471 -12.50 -14.98 -12.99
N PHE A 472 -11.35 -14.42 -12.62
CA PHE A 472 -10.04 -15.03 -12.81
C PHE A 472 -9.89 -16.34 -12.05
N CYS A 473 -10.17 -16.36 -10.73
CA CYS A 473 -10.14 -17.59 -9.93
C CYS A 473 -11.07 -18.66 -10.50
N GLY A 474 -12.30 -18.29 -10.86
CA GLY A 474 -13.28 -19.22 -11.40
C GLY A 474 -12.90 -19.77 -12.78
N GLU A 475 -12.25 -18.98 -13.62
CA GLU A 475 -11.72 -19.45 -14.90
C GLU A 475 -10.53 -20.41 -14.72
N LEU A 476 -9.61 -20.12 -13.80
CA LEU A 476 -8.52 -21.04 -13.50
C LEU A 476 -9.03 -22.37 -12.93
N ALA A 477 -10.04 -22.36 -12.06
CA ALA A 477 -10.68 -23.57 -11.55
C ALA A 477 -11.34 -24.43 -12.67
N LEU A 478 -11.74 -23.81 -13.79
CA LEU A 478 -12.20 -24.55 -14.99
C LEU A 478 -11.06 -25.17 -15.80
N ARG A 479 -9.83 -24.69 -15.63
CA ARG A 479 -8.64 -25.11 -16.37
C ARG A 479 -7.79 -26.14 -15.61
N THR A 480 -8.01 -26.34 -14.31
CA THR A 480 -7.31 -27.33 -13.50
C THR A 480 -7.69 -28.78 -13.87
N ASP A 481 -6.79 -29.73 -13.63
CA ASP A 481 -7.05 -31.17 -13.80
C ASP A 481 -6.84 -31.93 -12.46
N PRO A 482 -7.89 -32.49 -11.84
CA PRO A 482 -9.29 -32.44 -12.28
C PRO A 482 -9.92 -31.05 -12.07
N VAL A 483 -10.88 -30.71 -12.93
CA VAL A 483 -11.65 -29.47 -12.84
C VAL A 483 -12.43 -29.39 -11.53
N ASP A 484 -12.29 -28.28 -10.79
CA ASP A 484 -13.12 -27.98 -9.63
C ASP A 484 -14.37 -27.20 -10.05
N TRP A 485 -15.43 -27.96 -10.37
CA TRP A 485 -16.68 -27.39 -10.88
C TRP A 485 -17.41 -26.52 -9.85
N GLU A 486 -17.35 -26.86 -8.57
CA GLU A 486 -18.09 -26.16 -7.52
C GLU A 486 -17.42 -24.83 -7.20
N GLU A 487 -16.09 -24.84 -7.08
CA GLU A 487 -15.29 -23.63 -6.89
C GLU A 487 -15.42 -22.68 -8.10
N ALA A 488 -15.30 -23.23 -9.32
CA ALA A 488 -15.52 -22.48 -10.55
C ALA A 488 -16.90 -21.82 -10.59
N GLU A 489 -17.98 -22.56 -10.29
CA GLU A 489 -19.34 -22.01 -10.26
C GLU A 489 -19.46 -20.89 -9.21
N ALA A 490 -18.95 -21.10 -8.00
CA ALA A 490 -19.05 -20.13 -6.91
C ALA A 490 -18.39 -18.79 -7.25
N HIS A 491 -17.16 -18.83 -7.76
CA HIS A 491 -16.41 -17.66 -8.16
C HIS A 491 -17.06 -16.95 -9.37
N LEU A 492 -17.39 -17.69 -10.42
CA LEU A 492 -18.01 -17.11 -11.61
C LEU A 492 -19.38 -16.50 -11.33
N LEU A 493 -20.18 -17.08 -10.41
CA LEU A 493 -21.46 -16.50 -9.99
C LEU A 493 -21.27 -15.12 -9.35
N ARG A 494 -20.33 -14.98 -8.41
CA ARG A 494 -20.05 -13.68 -7.76
C ARG A 494 -19.63 -12.62 -8.78
N ALA A 495 -18.73 -12.98 -9.70
CA ALA A 495 -18.30 -12.09 -10.77
C ALA A 495 -19.44 -11.70 -11.72
N ALA A 496 -20.24 -12.68 -12.15
CA ALA A 496 -21.36 -12.46 -13.06
C ALA A 496 -22.50 -11.65 -12.42
N GLU A 497 -22.74 -11.81 -11.13
CA GLU A 497 -23.68 -10.99 -10.37
C GLU A 497 -23.22 -9.53 -10.28
N ALA A 498 -21.93 -9.29 -10.09
CA ALA A 498 -21.30 -7.98 -10.14
C ALA A 498 -21.20 -7.37 -11.55
N GLY A 499 -21.67 -8.08 -12.59
CA GLY A 499 -21.75 -7.57 -13.96
C GLY A 499 -20.61 -7.99 -14.88
N HIS A 500 -19.70 -8.86 -14.45
CA HIS A 500 -18.59 -9.34 -15.28
C HIS A 500 -19.10 -10.18 -16.46
N ALA A 501 -19.00 -9.64 -17.68
CA ALA A 501 -19.60 -10.25 -18.86
C ALA A 501 -19.00 -11.63 -19.17
N GLU A 502 -17.67 -11.76 -19.17
CA GLU A 502 -17.00 -13.01 -19.50
C GLU A 502 -17.38 -14.15 -18.53
N ALA A 503 -17.56 -13.83 -17.25
CA ALA A 503 -18.01 -14.81 -16.25
C ALA A 503 -19.43 -15.31 -16.56
N MET A 504 -20.33 -14.45 -17.05
CA MET A 504 -21.65 -14.87 -17.54
C MET A 504 -21.52 -15.82 -18.74
N GLY A 505 -20.54 -15.59 -19.62
CA GLY A 505 -20.26 -16.46 -20.76
C GLY A 505 -19.77 -17.85 -20.32
N LEU A 506 -18.80 -17.90 -19.41
CA LEU A 506 -18.24 -19.13 -18.86
C LEU A 506 -19.31 -19.95 -18.11
N LEU A 507 -20.13 -19.32 -17.27
CA LEU A 507 -21.28 -19.98 -16.62
C LEU A 507 -22.23 -20.57 -17.65
N ALA A 508 -22.53 -19.82 -18.72
CA ALA A 508 -23.46 -20.25 -19.74
C ALA A 508 -22.98 -21.45 -20.56
N VAL A 509 -21.69 -21.47 -20.92
CA VAL A 509 -21.13 -22.45 -21.86
C VAL A 509 -20.42 -23.58 -21.14
N GLU A 510 -19.45 -23.26 -20.29
CA GLU A 510 -18.56 -24.23 -19.67
C GLU A 510 -19.17 -24.89 -18.44
N VAL A 511 -19.87 -24.14 -17.59
CA VAL A 511 -20.48 -24.71 -16.38
C VAL A 511 -21.82 -25.37 -16.69
N TYR A 512 -22.80 -24.60 -17.19
CA TYR A 512 -24.18 -25.08 -17.23
C TYR A 512 -24.61 -25.76 -18.53
N ARG A 513 -23.93 -25.53 -19.67
CA ARG A 513 -24.26 -26.18 -20.95
C ARG A 513 -23.42 -27.43 -21.20
N ASN A 514 -22.16 -27.42 -20.77
CA ASN A 514 -21.20 -28.50 -21.02
C ASN A 514 -21.73 -29.85 -20.54
N ARG A 515 -21.71 -30.85 -21.43
CA ARG A 515 -22.23 -32.21 -21.16
C ARG A 515 -21.41 -32.99 -20.13
N HIS A 516 -20.16 -32.59 -19.92
CA HIS A 516 -19.26 -33.24 -18.97
C HIS A 516 -19.31 -32.59 -17.59
N SER A 517 -19.87 -31.38 -17.48
CA SER A 517 -20.04 -30.73 -16.18
C SER A 517 -21.12 -31.44 -15.35
N PRO A 518 -20.84 -31.78 -14.08
CA PRO A 518 -21.85 -32.31 -13.16
C PRO A 518 -22.93 -31.27 -12.83
N LEU A 519 -22.66 -29.98 -13.04
CA LEU A 519 -23.56 -28.87 -12.73
C LEU A 519 -24.49 -28.50 -13.89
N ARG A 520 -24.46 -29.25 -14.99
CA ARG A 520 -25.21 -28.94 -16.21
C ARG A 520 -26.69 -28.65 -15.96
N ASP A 521 -27.11 -27.42 -16.26
CA ASP A 521 -28.50 -26.95 -16.21
C ASP A 521 -28.78 -26.01 -17.39
N LEU A 522 -29.49 -26.50 -18.41
CA LEU A 522 -29.80 -25.71 -19.61
C LEU A 522 -30.62 -24.45 -19.34
N ARG A 523 -31.40 -24.39 -18.25
CA ARG A 523 -32.16 -23.18 -17.90
C ARG A 523 -31.24 -22.11 -17.35
N ARG A 524 -30.33 -22.48 -16.44
CA ARG A 524 -29.29 -21.57 -15.93
C ARG A 524 -28.34 -21.14 -17.05
N ALA A 525 -27.98 -22.07 -17.94
CA ALA A 525 -27.17 -21.78 -19.10
C ALA A 525 -27.81 -20.71 -20.00
N LEU A 526 -29.10 -20.86 -20.32
CA LEU A 526 -29.85 -19.87 -21.10
C LEU A 526 -30.00 -18.53 -20.37
N HIS A 527 -30.18 -18.56 -19.03
CA HIS A 527 -30.25 -17.34 -18.21
C HIS A 527 -28.97 -16.51 -18.34
N TRP A 528 -27.80 -17.14 -18.14
CA TRP A 528 -26.52 -16.45 -18.21
C TRP A 528 -26.13 -16.08 -19.64
N ALA A 529 -26.43 -16.91 -20.65
CA ALA A 529 -26.22 -16.58 -22.06
C ALA A 529 -26.98 -15.31 -22.48
N TRP A 530 -28.20 -15.11 -21.96
CA TRP A 530 -28.98 -13.91 -22.20
C TRP A 530 -28.34 -12.68 -21.56
N ARG A 531 -27.95 -12.77 -20.27
CA ARG A 531 -27.27 -11.67 -19.56
C ARG A 531 -25.94 -11.30 -20.23
N TYR A 532 -25.17 -12.29 -20.66
CA TYR A 532 -23.96 -12.10 -21.47
C TYR A 532 -24.25 -11.35 -22.77
N GLY A 533 -25.29 -11.75 -23.51
CA GLY A 533 -25.70 -11.07 -24.73
C GLY A 533 -26.09 -9.60 -24.53
N VAL A 534 -26.69 -9.26 -23.39
CA VAL A 534 -26.99 -7.87 -23.02
C VAL A 534 -25.72 -7.12 -22.63
N ALA A 535 -24.87 -7.70 -21.77
CA ALA A 535 -23.63 -7.08 -21.31
C ALA A 535 -22.63 -6.82 -22.45
N SER A 536 -22.59 -7.70 -23.45
CA SER A 536 -21.76 -7.56 -24.66
C SER A 536 -22.37 -6.66 -25.75
N GLY A 537 -23.57 -6.11 -25.52
CA GLY A 537 -24.27 -5.24 -26.49
C GLY A 537 -24.87 -5.97 -27.69
N VAL A 538 -24.80 -7.31 -27.75
CA VAL A 538 -25.46 -8.13 -28.77
C VAL A 538 -26.98 -8.02 -28.67
N LEU A 539 -27.51 -7.86 -27.47
CA LEU A 539 -28.92 -7.67 -27.17
C LEU A 539 -29.17 -6.27 -26.60
N LYS A 540 -30.30 -5.67 -26.99
CA LYS A 540 -30.62 -4.27 -26.64
C LYS A 540 -31.10 -4.09 -25.20
N SER A 541 -31.74 -5.08 -24.59
CA SER A 541 -32.18 -5.00 -23.19
C SER A 541 -32.39 -6.37 -22.56
N ALA A 542 -32.36 -6.39 -21.23
CA ALA A 542 -32.72 -7.56 -20.43
C ALA A 542 -34.24 -7.76 -20.30
N ASP A 543 -35.04 -6.79 -20.76
CA ASP A 543 -36.49 -6.77 -20.59
C ASP A 543 -37.21 -7.76 -21.51
N ALA A 544 -38.26 -8.37 -20.97
CA ALA A 544 -38.99 -9.46 -21.59
C ALA A 544 -39.66 -9.02 -22.91
N GLY A 545 -39.18 -9.58 -24.02
CA GLY A 545 -39.79 -9.48 -25.34
C GLY A 545 -39.61 -10.76 -26.15
N TRP A 546 -40.27 -10.86 -27.31
CA TRP A 546 -40.16 -11.99 -28.24
C TRP A 546 -38.70 -12.36 -28.61
N GLN A 547 -37.79 -11.39 -28.51
CA GLN A 547 -36.34 -11.56 -28.72
C GLN A 547 -35.75 -12.62 -27.79
N ARG A 548 -36.27 -12.79 -26.56
CA ARG A 548 -35.82 -13.83 -25.62
C ARG A 548 -36.17 -15.23 -26.08
N TRP A 549 -37.33 -15.40 -26.71
CA TRP A 549 -37.75 -16.68 -27.29
C TRP A 549 -36.97 -17.02 -28.56
N VAL A 550 -36.74 -16.03 -29.43
CA VAL A 550 -35.94 -16.23 -30.65
C VAL A 550 -34.48 -16.52 -30.31
N PHE A 551 -33.89 -15.78 -29.37
CA PHE A 551 -32.54 -16.06 -28.87
C PHE A 551 -32.44 -17.45 -28.26
N ALA A 552 -33.37 -17.84 -27.39
CA ALA A 552 -33.41 -19.17 -26.81
C ALA A 552 -33.49 -20.28 -27.88
N LEU A 553 -34.32 -20.09 -28.90
CA LEU A 553 -34.45 -21.03 -30.01
C LEU A 553 -33.14 -21.16 -30.80
N PHE A 554 -32.53 -20.04 -31.21
CA PHE A 554 -31.26 -20.05 -31.94
C PHE A 554 -30.11 -20.62 -31.11
N TRP A 555 -30.03 -20.28 -29.83
CA TRP A 555 -28.96 -20.73 -28.93
C TRP A 555 -29.06 -22.23 -28.62
N LEU A 556 -30.27 -22.76 -28.42
CA LEU A 556 -30.53 -24.19 -28.25
C LEU A 556 -30.28 -24.99 -29.54
N LEU A 557 -30.57 -24.41 -30.72
CA LEU A 557 -30.33 -25.05 -32.03
C LEU A 557 -28.87 -25.03 -32.48
N ARG A 558 -28.07 -24.11 -31.95
CA ARG A 558 -26.61 -24.08 -32.09
C ARG A 558 -25.91 -25.05 -31.11
N GLY A 559 -26.72 -25.91 -30.48
CA GLY A 559 -26.49 -26.94 -29.46
C GLY A 559 -25.51 -28.02 -29.84
#